data_AF-A0A5U8SW58-F1
#
_entry.id   AF-A0A5U8SW58-F1
#
_cell.length_a   1.000
_cell.length_b   1.000
_cell.length_c   1.000
_cell.angle_alpha   90.00
_cell.angle_beta   90.00
_cell.angle_gamma   90.00
#
_symmetry.space_group_name_H-M   'P 1'
#
loop_
_entity.id
_entity.type
_entity.pdbx_description
1 polymer ?
#
loop_
_entity_poly.entity_id
_entity_poly.type
_entity_poly.pdbx_seq_one_letter_code
_entity_poly.pdbx_strand_id
1 'polypeptide(L)'
;MSDAALPLPASRRKRWGFALLWLLFLAPFFFLTYGQVNTYTASLPSVPSFAFSWETHIPFLPWTIIPYWSIDLFYGLSLFICTSLREQCIHGLRLAVASLAACAGFLLFPLKFSFPRPQTDGTAGWMFDQLEMFD
;
A
#
# COMPACT_ATOMS: atom_id res chain seq x y z
N MET A 1 -20.01 6.16 45.62
CA MET A 1 -19.97 6.03 44.15
C MET A 1 -18.62 6.58 43.71
N SER A 2 -17.75 5.72 43.18
CA SER A 2 -16.38 6.10 42.80
C SER A 2 -16.44 6.83 41.45
N ASP A 3 -16.10 8.12 41.43
CA ASP A 3 -15.79 8.86 40.22
C ASP A 3 -14.53 8.25 39.59
N ALA A 4 -14.71 7.21 38.78
CA ALA A 4 -13.66 6.71 37.91
C ALA A 4 -13.42 7.77 36.84
N ALA A 5 -12.46 8.66 37.10
CA ALA A 5 -11.99 9.65 36.13
C ALA A 5 -11.69 8.93 34.82
N LEU A 6 -12.43 9.26 33.76
CA LEU A 6 -12.19 8.73 32.43
C LEU A 6 -10.73 9.05 32.05
N PRO A 7 -9.95 8.06 31.56
CA PRO A 7 -8.54 8.27 31.27
C PRO A 7 -8.37 9.42 30.29
N LEU A 8 -7.52 10.38 30.67
CA LEU A 8 -7.28 11.58 29.85
C LEU A 8 -6.79 11.18 28.45
N PRO A 9 -7.33 11.79 27.39
CA PRO A 9 -6.90 11.50 26.03
C PRO A 9 -5.40 11.74 25.90
N ALA A 10 -4.70 10.83 25.23
CA ALA A 10 -3.26 10.92 25.03
C ALA A 10 -2.88 12.28 24.42
N SER A 11 -1.75 12.83 24.86
CA SER A 11 -1.26 14.10 24.32
C SER A 11 -0.98 13.99 22.82
N ARG A 12 -1.10 15.10 22.08
CA ARG A 12 -0.82 15.16 20.64
C ARG A 12 0.58 14.61 20.31
N ARG A 13 1.59 14.97 21.12
CA ARG A 13 2.96 14.46 20.97
C ARG A 13 3.03 12.94 21.07
N LYS A 14 2.33 12.33 22.04
CA LYS A 14 2.28 10.88 22.21
C LYS A 14 1.60 10.20 21.00
N ARG A 15 0.49 10.76 20.51
CA ARG A 15 -0.20 10.27 19.30
C ARG A 15 0.68 10.32 18.05
N TRP A 16 1.44 11.39 17.85
CA TRP A 16 2.32 11.53 16.70
C TRP A 16 3.52 10.60 16.77
N GLY A 17 4.12 10.45 17.96
CA GLY A 17 5.17 9.45 18.18
C GLY A 17 4.69 8.03 17.91
N PHE A 18 3.45 7.70 18.28
CA PHE A 18 2.87 6.38 18.01
C PHE A 18 2.52 6.17 16.53
N ALA A 19 2.03 7.21 15.84
CA ALA A 19 1.84 7.17 14.38
C ALA A 19 3.17 6.95 13.63
N LEU A 20 4.25 7.62 14.05
CA LEU A 20 5.59 7.39 13.50
C LEU A 20 6.08 5.96 13.77
N LEU A 21 5.85 5.42 14.97
CA LEU A 21 6.18 4.03 15.29
C LEU A 21 5.42 3.05 14.39
N TRP A 22 4.13 3.29 14.17
CA TRP A 22 3.34 2.49 13.22
C TRP A 22 3.89 2.58 11.80
N LEU A 23 4.27 3.77 11.34
CA LEU A 23 4.87 3.92 10.01
C LEU A 23 6.20 3.19 9.87
N LEU A 24 7.07 3.31 10.87
CA LEU A 24 8.36 2.61 10.93
C LEU A 24 8.20 1.10 10.96
N PHE A 25 7.06 0.58 11.43
CA PHE A 25 6.75 -0.84 11.35
C PHE A 25 6.10 -1.21 10.01
N LEU A 26 5.04 -0.51 9.62
CA LEU A 26 4.20 -0.85 8.47
C LEU A 26 4.92 -0.73 7.14
N ALA A 27 5.76 0.29 6.96
CA ALA A 27 6.51 0.46 5.72
C ALA A 27 7.46 -0.73 5.44
N PRO A 28 8.42 -1.08 6.32
CA PRO A 28 9.26 -2.25 6.08
C PRO A 28 8.46 -3.55 6.10
N PHE A 29 7.43 -3.67 6.94
CA PHE A 29 6.56 -4.84 6.93
C PHE A 29 5.91 -5.07 5.56
N PHE A 30 5.34 -4.02 4.96
CA PHE A 30 4.77 -4.08 3.62
C PHE A 30 5.83 -4.45 2.58
N PHE A 31 6.92 -3.70 2.48
CA PHE A 31 7.95 -3.96 1.46
C PHE A 31 8.57 -5.36 1.57
N LEU A 32 8.80 -5.87 2.79
CA LEU A 32 9.32 -7.22 2.98
C LEU A 32 8.31 -8.29 2.59
N THR A 33 7.07 -8.20 3.10
CA THR A 33 6.05 -9.22 2.82
C THR A 33 5.64 -9.23 1.36
N TYR A 34 5.28 -8.07 0.82
CA TYR A 34 4.94 -7.90 -0.59
C TYR A 34 6.10 -8.30 -1.50
N GLY A 35 7.31 -7.77 -1.26
CA GLY A 35 8.46 -8.03 -2.12
C GLY A 35 8.83 -9.52 -2.17
N GLN A 36 8.75 -10.23 -1.04
CA GLN A 36 8.96 -11.68 -0.99
C GLN A 36 7.90 -12.44 -1.80
N VAL A 37 6.63 -12.12 -1.59
CA VAL A 37 5.53 -12.78 -2.30
C VAL A 37 5.62 -12.49 -3.80
N ASN A 38 5.81 -11.23 -4.18
CA ASN A 38 5.91 -10.81 -5.58
C ASN A 38 7.09 -11.51 -6.28
N THR A 39 8.28 -11.51 -5.66
CA THR A 39 9.45 -12.23 -6.18
C THR A 39 9.19 -13.73 -6.35
N TYR A 40 8.54 -14.35 -5.35
CA TYR A 40 8.19 -15.77 -5.42
C TYR A 40 7.20 -16.06 -6.55
N THR A 41 6.10 -15.30 -6.64
CA THR A 41 5.06 -15.51 -7.67
C THR A 41 5.58 -15.25 -9.07
N ALA A 42 6.47 -14.27 -9.25
CA ALA A 42 7.14 -13.98 -10.52
C ALA A 42 8.10 -15.11 -10.94
N SER A 43 8.65 -15.87 -9.99
CA SER A 43 9.57 -16.99 -10.27
C SER A 43 8.89 -18.31 -10.67
N LEU A 44 7.54 -18.38 -10.61
CA LEU A 44 6.81 -19.60 -10.92
C LEU A 44 6.94 -19.98 -12.42
N PRO A 45 6.92 -21.29 -12.77
CA PRO A 45 7.11 -21.74 -14.16
C PRO A 45 6.06 -21.21 -15.15
N SER A 46 4.86 -20.88 -14.66
CA SER A 46 3.78 -20.32 -15.46
C SER A 46 3.06 -19.24 -14.66
N VAL A 47 3.15 -18.01 -15.14
CA VAL A 47 2.46 -16.83 -14.58
C VAL A 47 1.47 -16.33 -15.62
N PRO A 48 0.18 -16.67 -15.50
CA PRO A 48 -0.82 -16.29 -16.50
C PRO A 48 -1.10 -14.79 -16.51
N SER A 49 -1.72 -14.34 -17.59
CA SER A 49 -2.30 -13.01 -17.73
C SER A 49 -3.77 -13.18 -18.12
N PHE A 50 -4.62 -12.30 -17.61
CA PHE A 50 -6.04 -12.29 -17.92
C PHE A 50 -6.42 -10.89 -18.40
N ALA A 51 -6.92 -10.80 -19.63
CA ALA A 51 -7.43 -9.57 -20.22
C ALA A 51 -8.59 -9.88 -21.15
N PHE A 52 -9.61 -9.04 -21.13
CA PHE A 52 -10.70 -9.08 -22.10
C PHE A 52 -10.32 -8.37 -23.39
N SER A 53 -10.91 -8.79 -24.51
CA SER A 53 -10.59 -8.24 -25.84
C SER A 53 -10.80 -6.72 -25.95
N TRP A 54 -11.80 -6.19 -25.24
CA TRP A 54 -12.13 -4.77 -25.26
C TRP A 54 -11.11 -3.89 -24.53
N GLU A 55 -10.28 -4.45 -23.64
CA GLU A 55 -9.29 -3.68 -22.87
C GLU A 55 -8.22 -3.05 -23.77
N THR A 56 -7.95 -3.65 -24.94
CA THR A 56 -7.02 -3.11 -25.95
C THR A 56 -7.44 -1.75 -26.52
N HIS A 57 -8.70 -1.35 -26.33
CA HIS A 57 -9.21 -0.05 -26.78
C HIS A 57 -9.09 1.04 -25.72
N ILE A 58 -8.68 0.71 -24.49
CA ILE A 58 -8.47 1.71 -23.43
C ILE A 58 -7.10 2.36 -23.67
N PRO A 59 -7.03 3.68 -23.91
CA PRO A 59 -5.75 4.35 -24.06
C PRO A 59 -5.00 4.38 -22.73
N PHE A 60 -3.67 4.22 -22.80
CA PHE A 60 -2.82 4.43 -21.64
C PHE A 60 -2.77 5.93 -21.28
N LEU A 61 -2.96 6.26 -20.00
CA LEU A 61 -3.03 7.63 -19.50
C LEU A 61 -1.89 7.89 -18.50
N PRO A 62 -0.70 8.34 -18.92
CA PRO A 62 0.47 8.42 -18.04
C PRO A 62 0.25 9.27 -16.79
N TRP A 63 -0.52 10.36 -16.89
CA TRP A 63 -0.75 11.30 -15.80
C TRP A 63 -1.48 10.68 -14.59
N THR A 64 -2.15 9.54 -14.75
CA THR A 64 -2.88 8.87 -13.64
C THR A 64 -1.93 8.26 -12.61
N ILE A 65 -0.62 8.17 -12.90
CA ILE A 65 0.39 7.77 -11.90
C ILE A 65 0.46 8.76 -10.74
N ILE A 66 0.16 10.05 -10.97
CA ILE A 66 0.21 11.10 -9.96
C ILE A 66 -0.85 10.86 -8.86
N PRO A 67 -2.16 10.75 -9.19
CA PRO A 67 -3.15 10.41 -8.17
C PRO A 67 -2.93 9.00 -7.59
N TYR A 68 -2.36 8.05 -8.34
CA TYR A 68 -2.00 6.74 -7.80
C TYR A 68 -0.97 6.83 -6.68
N TRP A 69 0.15 7.53 -6.88
CA TRP A 69 1.19 7.75 -5.86
C TRP A 69 0.68 8.51 -4.63
N SER A 70 -0.38 9.33 -4.78
CA SER A 70 -0.97 10.01 -3.63
C SER A 70 -1.50 9.04 -2.56
N ILE A 71 -1.76 7.79 -2.93
CA ILE A 71 -2.20 6.73 -2.01
C ILE A 71 -1.11 6.47 -0.95
N ASP A 72 0.18 6.50 -1.29
CA ASP A 72 1.26 6.29 -0.31
C ASP A 72 1.31 7.42 0.73
N LEU A 73 1.11 8.65 0.25
CA LEU A 73 1.03 9.82 1.12
C LEU A 73 -0.19 9.72 2.05
N PHE A 74 -1.37 9.37 1.52
CA PHE A 74 -2.58 9.22 2.33
C PHE A 74 -2.51 8.03 3.28
N TYR A 75 -1.86 6.94 2.88
CA TYR A 75 -1.57 5.79 3.73
C TYR A 75 -0.82 6.25 4.97
N GLY A 76 0.28 6.99 4.81
CA GLY A 76 1.05 7.52 5.92
C GLY A 76 0.28 8.55 6.76
N LEU A 77 -0.38 9.50 6.09
CA LEU A 77 -1.11 10.58 6.75
C LEU A 77 -2.30 10.07 7.58
N SER A 78 -2.93 8.98 7.16
CA SER A 78 -4.11 8.41 7.84
C SER A 78 -3.87 8.12 9.32
N LEU A 79 -2.66 7.71 9.71
CA LEU A 79 -2.29 7.43 11.11
C LEU A 79 -2.23 8.71 11.98
N PHE A 80 -1.90 9.85 11.37
CA PHE A 80 -1.80 11.13 12.08
C PHE A 80 -3.17 11.81 12.29
N ILE A 81 -4.18 11.42 11.51
CA ILE A 81 -5.55 11.94 11.61
C ILE A 81 -6.30 11.31 12.80
N CYS A 82 -5.94 10.09 13.19
CA CYS A 82 -6.60 9.38 14.30
C CYS A 82 -6.57 10.19 15.62
N THR A 83 -7.72 10.18 16.30
CA THR A 83 -7.99 11.03 17.48
C THR A 83 -7.55 10.40 18.80
N SER A 84 -7.39 9.07 18.83
CA SER A 84 -6.97 8.31 20.01
C SER A 84 -5.94 7.23 19.68
N LEU A 85 -5.17 6.78 20.68
CA LEU A 85 -4.21 5.67 20.50
C LEU A 85 -4.90 4.34 20.18
N ARG A 86 -6.11 4.12 20.70
CA ARG A 86 -6.91 2.92 20.40
C ARG A 86 -7.31 2.91 18.93
N GLU A 87 -7.78 4.04 18.42
CA GLU A 87 -8.11 4.21 17.01
C GLU A 87 -6.88 3.98 16.12
N GLN A 88 -5.73 4.58 16.46
CA GLN A 88 -4.47 4.34 15.75
C GLN A 88 -4.07 2.87 15.74
N CYS A 89 -4.19 2.17 16.87
CA CYS A 89 -3.84 0.75 16.97
C CYS A 89 -4.75 -0.11 16.08
N ILE A 90 -6.06 0.11 16.13
CA ILE A 90 -7.02 -0.59 15.26
C ILE A 90 -6.73 -0.28 13.78
N HIS A 91 -6.43 0.97 13.45
CA HIS A 91 -6.11 1.38 12.09
C HIS A 91 -4.82 0.73 11.59
N GLY A 92 -3.73 0.78 12.38
CA GLY A 92 -2.47 0.13 12.05
C GLY A 92 -2.61 -1.38 11.85
N LEU A 93 -3.39 -2.06 12.71
CA LEU A 93 -3.70 -3.48 12.55
C LEU A 93 -4.52 -3.75 11.27
N ARG A 94 -5.50 -2.90 10.95
CA ARG A 94 -6.27 -3.03 9.69
C ARG A 94 -5.36 -2.92 8.47
N LEU A 95 -4.43 -1.96 8.47
CA LEU A 95 -3.45 -1.81 7.39
C LEU A 95 -2.55 -3.03 7.27
N ALA A 96 -2.05 -3.58 8.39
CA ALA A 96 -1.24 -4.79 8.38
C ALA A 96 -2.02 -6.02 7.85
N VAL A 97 -3.27 -6.19 8.28
CA VAL A 97 -4.15 -7.27 7.80
C VAL A 97 -4.47 -7.10 6.32
N ALA A 98 -4.71 -5.87 5.85
CA ALA A 98 -4.93 -5.58 4.45
C ALA A 98 -3.69 -5.96 3.60
N SER A 99 -2.48 -5.65 4.07
CA SER A 99 -1.24 -6.08 3.40
C SER A 99 -1.13 -7.61 3.31
N LEU A 100 -1.43 -8.33 4.40
CA LEU A 100 -1.41 -9.79 4.40
C LEU A 100 -2.50 -10.39 3.50
N ALA A 101 -3.69 -9.79 3.46
CA ALA A 101 -4.76 -10.21 2.58
C ALA A 101 -4.37 -10.00 1.09
N ALA A 102 -3.71 -8.89 0.77
CA ALA A 102 -3.15 -8.65 -0.56
C ALA A 102 -2.08 -9.69 -0.92
N CYS A 103 -1.16 -9.99 0.00
CA CYS A 103 -0.16 -11.05 -0.18
C CYS A 103 -0.82 -12.42 -0.45
N ALA A 104 -1.86 -12.78 0.30
CA ALA A 104 -2.61 -14.00 0.05
C ALA A 104 -3.26 -14.00 -1.35
N GLY A 105 -3.77 -12.85 -1.80
CA GLY A 105 -4.27 -12.66 -3.16
C GLY A 105 -3.22 -12.95 -4.23
N PHE A 106 -2.01 -12.40 -4.10
CA PHE A 106 -0.90 -12.64 -5.02
C PHE A 106 -0.51 -14.12 -5.06
N LEU A 107 -0.46 -14.79 -3.90
CA LEU A 107 -0.15 -16.23 -3.83
C LEU A 107 -1.22 -17.11 -4.48
N LEU A 108 -2.50 -16.76 -4.32
CA LEU A 108 -3.62 -17.51 -4.90
C LEU A 108 -3.77 -17.25 -6.40
N PHE A 109 -3.46 -16.03 -6.85
CA PHE A 109 -3.63 -15.57 -8.22
C PHE A 109 -2.33 -14.92 -8.72
N PRO A 110 -1.29 -15.71 -9.00
CA PRO A 110 -0.02 -15.19 -9.52
C PRO A 110 -0.22 -14.74 -10.96
N LEU A 111 -0.51 -13.46 -11.16
CA LEU A 111 -0.78 -12.85 -12.45
C LEU A 111 0.32 -11.86 -12.83
N LYS A 112 0.54 -11.68 -14.13
CA LYS A 112 1.42 -10.64 -14.68
C LYS A 112 0.67 -9.76 -15.67
N PHE A 113 1.22 -8.59 -15.97
CA PHE A 113 0.65 -7.66 -16.94
C PHE A 113 0.40 -8.31 -18.30
N SER A 114 -0.82 -8.09 -18.82
CA SER A 114 -1.25 -8.59 -20.13
C SER A 114 -0.62 -7.84 -21.30
N PHE A 115 -0.28 -6.56 -21.09
CA PHE A 115 0.29 -5.68 -22.11
C PHE A 115 1.57 -5.02 -21.58
N PRO A 116 2.61 -4.86 -22.41
CA PRO A 116 3.77 -4.07 -22.03
C PRO A 116 3.37 -2.61 -21.81
N ARG A 117 3.88 -1.99 -20.75
CA ARG A 117 3.67 -0.55 -20.50
C ARG A 117 4.31 0.26 -21.64
N PRO A 118 3.58 1.20 -22.27
CA PRO A 118 4.17 2.12 -23.25
C PRO A 118 5.30 2.94 -22.63
N GLN A 119 6.27 3.35 -23.46
CA GLN A 119 7.30 4.30 -23.00
C GLN A 119 6.65 5.64 -22.64
N THR A 120 7.11 6.20 -21.52
CA THR A 120 6.60 7.45 -20.95
C THR A 120 7.74 8.37 -20.61
N ASP A 121 7.63 9.62 -21.04
CA ASP A 121 8.63 10.66 -20.77
C ASP A 121 8.20 11.59 -19.62
N GLY A 122 9.15 12.37 -19.12
CA GLY A 122 8.91 13.41 -18.11
C GLY A 122 8.62 12.85 -16.71
N THR A 123 7.92 13.65 -15.89
CA THR A 123 7.67 13.31 -14.48
C THR A 123 6.88 12.01 -14.31
N ALA A 124 5.86 11.80 -15.16
CA ALA A 124 5.07 10.57 -15.09
C ALA A 124 5.94 9.34 -15.40
N GLY A 125 6.81 9.42 -16.41
CA GLY A 125 7.76 8.35 -16.72
C GLY A 125 8.69 8.03 -15.57
N TRP A 126 9.30 9.07 -14.97
CA TRP A 126 10.14 8.87 -13.79
C TRP A 126 9.40 8.18 -12.63
N MET A 127 8.14 8.54 -12.36
CA MET A 127 7.33 7.89 -11.32
C MET A 127 7.03 6.42 -11.65
N PHE A 128 6.78 6.11 -12.92
CA PHE A 128 6.60 4.72 -13.37
C PHE A 128 7.88 3.90 -13.24
N ASP A 129 9.04 4.47 -13.55
CA ASP A 129 10.33 3.77 -13.42
C ASP A 129 10.67 3.48 -11.95
N GLN A 130 10.34 4.39 -11.03
CA GLN A 130 10.47 4.13 -9.59
C GLN A 130 9.54 3.02 -9.11
N LEU A 131 8.31 2.96 -9.64
CA LEU A 131 7.34 1.92 -9.28
C LEU A 131 7.80 0.53 -9.75
N GLU A 132 8.41 0.46 -10.93
CA GLU A 132 8.93 -0.78 -11.53
C GLU A 132 10.08 -1.40 -10.74
N MET A 133 10.75 -0.65 -9.86
CA MET A 133 11.75 -1.22 -8.93
C MET A 133 11.13 -2.18 -7.90
N PHE A 134 9.80 -2.14 -7.74
CA PHE A 134 9.04 -2.96 -6.79
C PHE A 134 8.17 -4.04 -7.46
N ASP A 135 7.99 -3.96 -8.78
CA ASP A 135 7.23 -4.92 -9.61
C ASP A 135 8.15 -6.06 -10.11
#